data_AF-A0A928AEA8-F1
#
_entry.id   AF-A0A928AEA8-F1
#
_cell.length_a   1.000
_cell.length_b   1.000
_cell.length_c   1.000
_cell.angle_alpha   90.00
_cell.angle_beta   90.00
_cell.angle_gamma   90.00
#
_symmetry.space_group_name_H-M   'P 1'
#
loop_
_entity.id
_entity.type
_entity.pdbx_description
1 polymer ?
#
loop_
_entity_poly.entity_id
_entity_poly.type
_entity_poly.pdbx_seq_one_letter_code
_entity_poly.pdbx_strand_id
1 'polypeptide(L)'
;MKMTRKILLCIAKVVATLLLLLLLAVCATSVTPIYRFAEPTPFSGDDIFNPYASFDAAKGWKRANFHTHTKVDGIFNECDYSPAETQAMLERFGYDIVTFSNHNELTKHPSDETLQVNLYEHGYNLFKFHKLVFGADKVLYFDHLLPLLTSQKQFQIDMLGEESDIIVLNHPLRTHTMSKQTMQSLTGYQIIELDSGHSTENEYWDEALSAGQYSFAMANDDLHYPDRSHCIARRCNFLQMPSGSYEDIRACLLGGCYYSMRIPDYGRGDWSVKYERNRRLPYIKNIGLQGGDIFISLSQPADSVKVTGEHHTTLAIGYNTDSLGYTLKASDPYARFTAYFADGEVVWSNPFARYDAEHNASPLVVREHRVDILLTILFNLLLAALCGGCIALLYYIYKR
;
A
#
# COMPACT_ATOMS: atom_id res chain seq x y z
N MET A 1 8.70 55.06 -11.89
CA MET A 1 9.97 54.42 -11.44
C MET A 1 10.06 54.22 -9.92
N LYS A 2 9.95 55.24 -9.04
CA LYS A 2 10.07 55.04 -7.57
C LYS A 2 8.96 54.16 -6.96
N MET A 3 7.72 54.32 -7.40
CA MET A 3 6.58 53.52 -6.91
C MET A 3 6.68 52.06 -7.35
N THR A 4 7.01 51.82 -8.63
CA THR A 4 7.24 50.50 -9.20
C THR A 4 8.34 49.73 -8.45
N ARG A 5 9.45 50.41 -8.12
CA ARG A 5 10.55 49.83 -7.33
C ARG A 5 10.10 49.44 -5.91
N LYS A 6 9.28 50.26 -5.25
CA LYS A 6 8.75 49.94 -3.91
C LYS A 6 7.81 48.71 -3.95
N ILE A 7 6.95 48.63 -4.96
CA ILE A 7 6.05 47.49 -5.16
C ILE A 7 6.85 46.21 -5.40
N LEU A 8 7.84 46.24 -6.31
CA LEU A 8 8.70 45.09 -6.61
C LEU A 8 9.48 44.62 -5.37
N LEU A 9 10.01 45.56 -4.56
CA LEU A 9 10.67 45.22 -3.30
C LEU A 9 9.71 44.58 -2.29
N CYS A 10 8.48 45.08 -2.19
CA CYS A 10 7.45 44.50 -1.32
C CYS A 10 7.14 43.06 -1.74
N ILE A 11 6.88 42.83 -3.03
CA ILE A 11 6.64 41.49 -3.59
C ILE A 11 7.82 40.57 -3.31
N ALA A 12 9.05 41.03 -3.56
CA ALA A 12 10.26 40.24 -3.31
C ALA A 12 10.40 39.86 -1.84
N LYS A 13 10.10 40.78 -0.90
CA LYS A 13 10.09 40.47 0.54
C LYS A 13 9.03 39.43 0.89
N VAL A 14 7.81 39.57 0.38
CA VAL A 14 6.72 38.60 0.62
C VAL A 14 7.10 37.21 0.10
N VAL A 15 7.59 37.12 -1.14
CA VAL A 15 8.04 35.86 -1.72
C VAL A 15 9.18 35.25 -0.90
N ALA A 16 10.19 36.04 -0.52
CA ALA A 16 11.29 35.56 0.32
C ALA A 16 10.80 35.05 1.68
N THR A 17 9.87 35.75 2.33
CA THR A 17 9.26 35.32 3.59
C THR A 17 8.55 33.98 3.42
N LEU A 18 7.72 33.81 2.38
CA LEU A 18 7.01 32.56 2.12
C LEU A 18 7.97 31.40 1.88
N LEU A 19 9.04 31.60 1.11
CA LEU A 19 10.06 30.58 0.87
C LEU A 19 10.82 30.19 2.14
N LEU A 20 11.15 31.16 3.00
CA LEU A 20 11.81 30.89 4.28
C LEU A 20 10.90 30.17 5.26
N LEU A 21 9.60 30.51 5.31
CA LEU A 21 8.61 29.81 6.12
C LEU A 21 8.40 28.38 5.63
N LEU A 22 8.33 28.17 4.31
CA LEU A 22 8.26 26.83 3.72
C LEU A 22 9.51 26.01 4.07
N LEU A 23 10.70 26.58 3.92
CA LEU A 23 11.95 25.90 4.27
C LEU A 23 12.00 25.57 5.77
N LEU A 24 11.52 26.46 6.64
CA LEU A 24 11.43 26.21 8.07
C LEU A 24 10.47 25.06 8.39
N ALA A 25 9.30 25.01 7.74
CA ALA A 25 8.35 23.91 7.90
C ALA A 25 8.94 22.57 7.41
N VAL A 26 9.62 22.57 6.26
CA VAL A 26 10.32 21.39 5.74
C VAL A 26 11.40 20.93 6.73
N CYS A 27 12.24 21.83 7.24
CA CYS A 27 13.30 21.46 8.19
C CYS A 27 12.73 20.94 9.51
N ALA A 28 11.70 21.60 10.05
CA ALA A 28 11.04 21.20 11.30
C ALA A 28 10.38 19.81 11.20
N THR A 29 9.78 19.51 10.05
CA THR A 29 9.17 18.19 9.78
C THR A 29 10.17 17.15 9.25
N SER A 30 11.44 17.51 9.06
CA SER A 30 12.48 16.60 8.57
C SER A 30 13.23 15.85 9.67
N VAL A 31 12.99 16.18 10.94
CA VAL A 31 13.65 15.56 12.10
C VAL A 31 13.41 14.06 12.09
N THR A 32 14.49 13.29 12.05
CA THR A 32 14.40 11.83 11.95
C THR A 32 15.65 11.15 12.52
N PRO A 33 15.56 9.92 13.04
CA PRO A 33 16.73 9.05 13.15
C PRO A 33 17.30 8.72 11.77
N ILE A 34 18.63 8.59 11.69
CA ILE A 34 19.30 8.06 10.51
C ILE A 34 19.64 6.60 10.77
N TYR A 35 19.06 5.72 9.96
CA TYR A 35 19.21 4.28 10.11
C TYR A 35 20.37 3.73 9.27
N ARG A 36 21.04 2.72 9.82
CA ARG A 36 21.85 1.77 9.07
C ARG A 36 20.97 0.57 8.72
N PHE A 37 20.52 0.52 7.48
CA PHE A 37 19.69 -0.55 6.99
C PHE A 37 20.48 -1.86 6.95
N ALA A 38 19.80 -2.95 7.29
CA ALA A 38 20.38 -4.28 7.18
C ALA A 38 20.56 -4.64 5.70
N GLU A 39 21.59 -5.42 5.39
CA GLU A 39 21.78 -5.90 4.02
C GLU A 39 20.62 -6.82 3.61
N PRO A 40 20.12 -6.70 2.37
CA PRO A 40 19.14 -7.61 1.81
C PRO A 40 19.57 -9.06 1.97
N THR A 41 18.67 -9.91 2.48
CA THR A 41 18.92 -11.34 2.65
C THR A 41 17.68 -12.07 2.17
N PRO A 42 17.73 -12.78 1.04
CA PRO A 42 16.60 -13.53 0.52
C PRO A 42 16.04 -14.54 1.53
N PHE A 43 14.79 -14.92 1.34
CA PHE A 43 14.17 -15.98 2.13
C PHE A 43 14.93 -17.30 2.00
N SER A 44 15.03 -18.02 3.11
CA SER A 44 15.73 -19.30 3.19
C SER A 44 15.09 -20.17 4.29
N GLY A 45 15.48 -21.44 4.34
CA GLY A 45 14.90 -22.44 5.22
C GLY A 45 14.28 -23.60 4.45
N ASP A 46 14.07 -24.70 5.17
CA ASP A 46 13.56 -25.95 4.61
C ASP A 46 12.03 -25.94 4.47
N ASP A 47 11.34 -25.10 5.24
CA ASP A 47 9.88 -24.96 5.23
C ASP A 47 9.41 -23.96 4.18
N ILE A 48 8.17 -24.14 3.73
CA ILE A 48 7.49 -23.24 2.80
C ILE A 48 6.24 -22.71 3.49
N PHE A 49 6.16 -21.40 3.64
CA PHE A 49 4.98 -20.74 4.16
C PHE A 49 3.86 -20.79 3.12
N ASN A 50 2.70 -21.31 3.53
CA ASN A 50 1.50 -21.36 2.72
C ASN A 50 0.50 -20.29 3.21
N PRO A 51 0.38 -19.13 2.54
CA PRO A 51 -0.59 -18.09 2.93
C PRO A 51 -2.06 -18.56 2.80
N TYR A 52 -2.29 -19.66 2.11
CA TYR A 52 -3.60 -20.26 1.88
C TYR A 52 -3.84 -21.51 2.74
N ALA A 53 -3.07 -21.71 3.84
CA ALA A 53 -3.22 -22.89 4.70
C ALA A 53 -4.63 -23.03 5.31
N SER A 54 -5.32 -21.92 5.54
CA SER A 54 -6.70 -21.89 6.04
C SER A 54 -7.76 -21.98 4.93
N PHE A 55 -7.37 -22.09 3.66
CA PHE A 55 -8.29 -22.04 2.52
C PHE A 55 -9.27 -23.22 2.53
N ASP A 56 -10.55 -22.87 2.55
CA ASP A 56 -11.70 -23.77 2.44
C ASP A 56 -12.58 -23.38 1.24
N ALA A 57 -12.54 -24.20 0.18
CA ALA A 57 -13.29 -23.97 -1.04
C ALA A 57 -14.82 -23.88 -0.83
N ALA A 58 -15.36 -24.42 0.27
CA ALA A 58 -16.78 -24.37 0.56
C ALA A 58 -17.27 -23.01 1.08
N LYS A 59 -16.36 -22.17 1.61
CA LYS A 59 -16.72 -20.88 2.24
C LYS A 59 -16.82 -19.71 1.25
N GLY A 60 -16.32 -19.90 0.03
CA GLY A 60 -16.27 -18.86 -0.99
C GLY A 60 -15.38 -17.67 -0.63
N TRP A 61 -15.36 -16.68 -1.52
CA TRP A 61 -14.56 -15.47 -1.37
C TRP A 61 -15.44 -14.26 -1.05
N LYS A 62 -14.96 -13.38 -0.17
CA LYS A 62 -15.57 -12.10 0.19
C LYS A 62 -14.84 -10.96 -0.50
N ARG A 63 -15.56 -10.20 -1.32
CA ARG A 63 -14.96 -9.11 -2.09
C ARG A 63 -14.83 -7.85 -1.24
N ALA A 64 -13.64 -7.26 -1.24
CA ALA A 64 -13.30 -6.13 -0.40
C ALA A 64 -12.58 -5.01 -1.17
N ASN A 65 -12.80 -3.78 -0.73
CA ASN A 65 -11.99 -2.62 -1.08
C ASN A 65 -11.54 -1.92 0.20
N PHE A 66 -10.25 -1.61 0.31
CA PHE A 66 -9.70 -0.99 1.50
C PHE A 66 -9.19 0.44 1.31
N HIS A 67 -9.09 0.91 0.08
CA HIS A 67 -8.61 2.26 -0.24
C HIS A 67 -9.73 3.03 -0.92
N THR A 68 -10.53 3.73 -0.10
CA THR A 68 -11.73 4.43 -0.54
C THR A 68 -11.89 5.71 0.26
N HIS A 69 -11.98 6.81 -0.46
CA HIS A 69 -12.14 8.15 0.07
C HIS A 69 -13.60 8.59 -0.05
N THR A 70 -14.03 9.37 0.91
CA THR A 70 -15.39 9.90 1.06
C THR A 70 -15.30 11.34 1.51
N LYS A 71 -16.44 12.02 1.48
CA LYS A 71 -16.57 13.37 2.01
C LYS A 71 -16.16 13.42 3.47
N VAL A 72 -15.28 14.35 3.78
CA VAL A 72 -14.87 14.75 5.14
C VAL A 72 -15.14 16.23 5.37
N ASP A 73 -15.18 16.65 6.62
CA ASP A 73 -15.35 18.06 6.98
C ASP A 73 -14.01 18.79 6.95
N GLY A 74 -13.93 19.91 6.23
CA GLY A 74 -12.78 20.81 6.27
C GLY A 74 -12.08 21.04 4.94
N ILE A 75 -10.91 21.67 5.00
CA ILE A 75 -10.19 22.18 3.81
C ILE A 75 -9.44 21.09 3.04
N PHE A 76 -9.31 19.89 3.60
CA PHE A 76 -8.66 18.73 2.99
C PHE A 76 -9.68 17.73 2.42
N ASN A 77 -10.93 18.15 2.22
CA ASN A 77 -11.94 17.32 1.59
C ASN A 77 -11.64 17.13 0.11
N GLU A 78 -11.42 15.88 -0.31
CA GLU A 78 -11.11 15.53 -1.70
C GLU A 78 -12.30 14.88 -2.44
N CYS A 79 -13.40 14.61 -1.72
CA CYS A 79 -14.54 13.85 -2.22
C CYS A 79 -15.88 14.52 -1.90
N ASP A 80 -16.83 14.42 -2.82
CA ASP A 80 -18.17 15.00 -2.64
C ASP A 80 -19.20 13.99 -2.07
N TYR A 81 -18.86 12.70 -2.07
CA TYR A 81 -19.77 11.60 -1.76
C TYR A 81 -19.68 11.17 -0.31
N SER A 82 -20.81 11.04 0.37
CA SER A 82 -20.84 10.52 1.75
C SER A 82 -20.38 9.06 1.82
N PRO A 83 -19.96 8.57 3.01
CA PRO A 83 -19.66 7.17 3.22
C PRO A 83 -20.82 6.24 2.83
N ALA A 84 -22.07 6.61 3.15
CA ALA A 84 -23.25 5.82 2.82
C ALA A 84 -23.50 5.71 1.31
N GLU A 85 -23.36 6.82 0.56
CA GLU A 85 -23.51 6.80 -0.90
C GLU A 85 -22.42 5.95 -1.55
N THR A 86 -21.18 6.09 -1.09
CA THR A 86 -20.03 5.34 -1.63
C THR A 86 -20.17 3.85 -1.38
N GLN A 87 -20.58 3.45 -0.17
CA GLN A 87 -20.89 2.06 0.16
C GLN A 87 -21.99 1.50 -0.74
N ALA A 88 -23.12 2.19 -0.86
CA ALA A 88 -24.24 1.75 -1.69
C ALA A 88 -23.83 1.59 -3.17
N MET A 89 -22.89 2.40 -3.68
CA MET A 89 -22.37 2.26 -5.04
C MET A 89 -21.46 1.04 -5.19
N LEU A 90 -20.57 0.77 -4.24
CA LEU A 90 -19.70 -0.42 -4.24
C LEU A 90 -20.50 -1.73 -4.09
N GLU A 91 -21.50 -1.76 -3.22
CA GLU A 91 -22.38 -2.94 -3.02
C GLU A 91 -23.08 -3.38 -4.33
N ARG A 92 -23.40 -2.44 -5.23
CA ARG A 92 -23.98 -2.77 -6.55
C ARG A 92 -23.05 -3.63 -7.42
N PHE A 93 -21.75 -3.56 -7.19
CA PHE A 93 -20.71 -4.38 -7.84
C PHE A 93 -20.41 -5.70 -7.10
N GLY A 94 -21.14 -5.99 -6.01
CA GLY A 94 -20.97 -7.22 -5.23
C GLY A 94 -19.78 -7.18 -4.28
N TYR A 95 -19.43 -6.01 -3.74
CA TYR A 95 -18.52 -5.93 -2.61
C TYR A 95 -19.24 -6.38 -1.33
N ASP A 96 -18.62 -7.28 -0.59
CA ASP A 96 -19.07 -7.72 0.74
C ASP A 96 -18.52 -6.81 1.84
N ILE A 97 -17.32 -6.24 1.64
CA ILE A 97 -16.64 -5.36 2.58
C ILE A 97 -16.30 -4.05 1.88
N VAL A 98 -16.71 -2.94 2.49
CA VAL A 98 -16.31 -1.59 2.11
C VAL A 98 -15.76 -0.91 3.35
N THR A 99 -14.50 -0.47 3.29
CA THR A 99 -13.92 0.35 4.33
C THR A 99 -13.62 1.74 3.79
N PHE A 100 -13.43 2.70 4.70
CA PHE A 100 -13.15 4.08 4.35
C PHE A 100 -11.80 4.46 4.92
N SER A 101 -10.99 5.14 4.11
CA SER A 101 -9.57 5.38 4.40
C SER A 101 -9.19 6.82 4.05
N ASN A 102 -9.97 7.79 4.52
CA ASN A 102 -9.74 9.20 4.22
C ASN A 102 -8.35 9.66 4.65
N HIS A 103 -7.82 10.66 3.96
CA HIS A 103 -6.54 11.25 4.28
C HIS A 103 -6.50 11.78 5.72
N ASN A 104 -5.74 11.08 6.58
CA ASN A 104 -5.52 11.45 7.97
C ASN A 104 -6.83 11.73 8.74
N GLU A 105 -7.88 10.96 8.43
CA GLU A 105 -9.17 11.06 9.10
C GLU A 105 -9.83 9.69 9.24
N LEU A 106 -10.19 9.33 10.47
CA LEU A 106 -10.96 8.12 10.74
C LEU A 106 -12.42 8.36 10.42
N THR A 107 -12.99 7.46 9.63
CA THR A 107 -14.38 7.54 9.20
C THR A 107 -15.22 6.48 9.89
N LYS A 108 -16.33 6.89 10.48
CA LYS A 108 -17.29 5.95 11.07
C LYS A 108 -18.05 5.23 9.98
N HIS A 109 -18.24 3.93 10.16
CA HIS A 109 -19.08 3.12 9.31
C HIS A 109 -20.51 3.68 9.33
N PRO A 110 -21.17 3.86 8.17
CA PRO A 110 -22.37 4.70 8.08
C PRO A 110 -23.64 4.07 8.66
N SER A 111 -23.65 2.75 8.88
CA SER A 111 -24.88 2.01 9.22
C SER A 111 -24.71 0.91 10.28
N ASP A 112 -23.51 0.40 10.49
CA ASP A 112 -23.25 -0.76 11.36
C ASP A 112 -21.89 -0.64 12.06
N GLU A 113 -21.89 -0.39 13.37
CA GLU A 113 -20.67 -0.27 14.16
C GLU A 113 -19.91 -1.61 14.29
N THR A 114 -20.56 -2.75 14.09
CA THR A 114 -19.91 -4.07 14.17
C THR A 114 -19.01 -4.37 12.95
N LEU A 115 -19.19 -3.60 11.87
CA LEU A 115 -18.37 -3.63 10.65
C LEU A 115 -17.32 -2.52 10.64
N GLN A 116 -17.15 -1.79 11.74
CA GLN A 116 -16.18 -0.70 11.83
C GLN A 116 -14.76 -1.23 11.62
N VAL A 117 -14.08 -0.67 10.62
CA VAL A 117 -12.64 -0.82 10.44
C VAL A 117 -12.02 0.56 10.61
N ASN A 118 -11.29 0.76 11.70
CA ASN A 118 -10.53 2.00 11.90
C ASN A 118 -9.36 2.01 10.93
N LEU A 119 -9.52 2.79 9.86
CA LEU A 119 -8.60 2.86 8.74
C LEU A 119 -8.52 4.30 8.25
N TYR A 120 -7.31 4.75 7.94
CA TYR A 120 -7.08 6.01 7.27
C TYR A 120 -5.86 5.91 6.34
N GLU A 121 -5.81 6.76 5.32
CA GLU A 121 -4.62 6.93 4.51
C GLU A 121 -3.73 8.00 5.14
N HIS A 122 -2.55 7.62 5.62
CA HIS A 122 -1.58 8.55 6.16
C HIS A 122 -0.68 9.13 5.06
N GLY A 123 -0.81 10.43 4.83
CA GLY A 123 0.16 11.20 4.05
C GLY A 123 -0.39 12.53 3.54
N TYR A 124 0.17 13.64 4.04
CA TYR A 124 0.02 14.98 3.45
C TYR A 124 1.26 15.41 2.65
N ASN A 125 2.27 14.54 2.59
CA ASN A 125 3.55 14.84 1.99
C ASN A 125 3.48 15.04 0.47
N LEU A 126 4.31 15.96 -0.03
CA LEU A 126 4.26 16.39 -1.43
C LEU A 126 4.61 15.27 -2.42
N PHE A 127 5.33 14.24 -1.98
CA PHE A 127 5.78 13.13 -2.83
C PHE A 127 4.88 11.91 -2.80
N LYS A 128 3.72 11.98 -2.14
CA LYS A 128 2.72 10.92 -2.08
C LYS A 128 3.27 9.60 -1.55
N PHE A 129 4.11 9.66 -0.52
CA PHE A 129 4.50 8.49 0.26
C PHE A 129 3.38 8.18 1.27
N HIS A 130 2.34 7.56 0.75
CA HIS A 130 1.12 7.26 1.50
C HIS A 130 1.14 5.84 2.04
N LYS A 131 0.40 5.65 3.15
CA LYS A 131 0.24 4.35 3.79
C LYS A 131 -1.20 4.20 4.26
N LEU A 132 -1.82 3.04 4.07
CA LEU A 132 -3.01 2.71 4.84
C LEU A 132 -2.60 2.25 6.24
N VAL A 133 -3.30 2.74 7.25
CA VAL A 133 -3.05 2.46 8.66
C VAL A 133 -4.30 1.84 9.26
N PHE A 134 -4.27 0.53 9.51
CA PHE A 134 -5.40 -0.22 10.06
C PHE A 134 -5.31 -0.36 11.58
N GLY A 135 -6.46 -0.34 12.25
CA GLY A 135 -6.54 -0.62 13.68
C GLY A 135 -6.01 0.51 14.56
N ALA A 136 -5.91 1.73 14.03
CA ALA A 136 -5.48 2.88 14.80
C ALA A 136 -6.64 3.44 15.65
N ASP A 137 -6.40 3.66 16.93
CA ASP A 137 -7.37 4.31 17.84
C ASP A 137 -7.55 5.81 17.53
N LYS A 138 -6.51 6.43 16.97
CA LYS A 138 -6.47 7.87 16.65
C LYS A 138 -5.59 8.10 15.42
N VAL A 139 -5.79 9.25 14.77
CA VAL A 139 -4.93 9.69 13.68
C VAL A 139 -3.61 10.23 14.24
N LEU A 140 -2.48 9.75 13.71
CA LEU A 140 -1.20 10.43 13.87
C LEU A 140 -1.09 11.54 12.81
N TYR A 141 -0.97 12.79 13.25
CA TYR A 141 -0.90 13.95 12.33
C TYR A 141 0.51 14.33 11.90
N PHE A 142 1.54 13.80 12.55
CA PHE A 142 2.92 14.06 12.13
C PHE A 142 3.18 13.40 10.79
N ASP A 143 3.61 14.19 9.80
CA ASP A 143 4.09 13.70 8.51
C ASP A 143 5.30 14.54 8.06
N HIS A 144 6.28 13.91 7.42
CA HIS A 144 7.38 14.65 6.81
C HIS A 144 6.85 15.34 5.56
N LEU A 145 6.95 16.66 5.44
CA LEU A 145 6.46 17.36 4.23
C LEU A 145 7.18 16.87 2.96
N LEU A 146 8.47 16.53 3.09
CA LEU A 146 9.33 16.01 2.02
C LEU A 146 10.13 14.79 2.52
N PRO A 147 9.57 13.56 2.45
CA PRO A 147 10.28 12.35 2.85
C PRO A 147 11.29 11.95 1.76
N LEU A 148 12.41 12.65 1.72
CA LEU A 148 13.47 12.45 0.74
C LEU A 148 14.29 11.19 1.05
N LEU A 149 14.65 11.00 2.32
CA LEU A 149 15.54 9.92 2.74
C LEU A 149 14.77 8.63 2.99
N THR A 150 15.42 7.48 2.78
CA THR A 150 14.89 6.17 3.20
C THR A 150 14.66 6.14 4.71
N SER A 151 15.52 6.78 5.51
CA SER A 151 15.33 6.83 6.97
C SER A 151 14.09 7.58 7.42
N GLN A 152 13.70 8.67 6.73
CA GLN A 152 12.47 9.39 7.03
C GLN A 152 11.23 8.51 6.76
N LYS A 153 11.29 7.74 5.68
CA LYS A 153 10.23 6.80 5.29
C LYS A 153 10.11 5.64 6.26
N GLN A 154 11.25 5.06 6.66
CA GLN A 154 11.26 4.03 7.69
C GLN A 154 10.74 4.57 9.02
N PHE A 155 11.18 5.76 9.44
CA PHE A 155 10.71 6.38 10.68
C PHE A 155 9.20 6.62 10.68
N GLN A 156 8.62 6.99 9.53
CA GLN A 156 7.16 7.06 9.38
C GLN A 156 6.48 5.70 9.55
N ILE A 157 7.03 4.64 8.94
CA ILE A 157 6.47 3.29 9.09
C ILE A 157 6.54 2.84 10.55
N ASP A 158 7.69 3.04 11.21
CA ASP A 158 7.90 2.68 12.61
C ASP A 158 6.88 3.40 13.52
N MET A 159 6.77 4.73 13.41
CA MET A 159 5.83 5.51 14.24
C MET A 159 4.38 5.14 14.00
N LEU A 160 3.99 4.83 12.76
CA LEU A 160 2.62 4.42 12.48
C LEU A 160 2.36 3.00 12.99
N GLY A 161 3.35 2.11 12.87
CA GLY A 161 3.26 0.73 13.37
C GLY A 161 3.16 0.61 14.89
N GLU A 162 3.66 1.59 15.65
CA GLU A 162 3.54 1.60 17.13
C GLU A 162 2.09 1.73 17.62
N GLU A 163 1.22 2.40 16.87
CA GLU A 163 -0.17 2.68 17.25
C GLU A 163 -1.18 2.11 16.23
N SER A 164 -0.81 1.04 15.51
CA SER A 164 -1.68 0.37 14.55
C SER A 164 -1.37 -1.12 14.42
N ASP A 165 -2.28 -1.85 13.78
CA ASP A 165 -2.17 -3.30 13.60
C ASP A 165 -1.51 -3.69 12.26
N ILE A 166 -1.81 -2.95 11.19
CA ILE A 166 -1.33 -3.24 9.83
C ILE A 166 -0.96 -1.93 9.15
N ILE A 167 0.26 -1.88 8.62
CA ILE A 167 0.71 -0.86 7.69
C ILE A 167 0.74 -1.42 6.28
N VAL A 168 0.08 -0.69 5.37
CA VAL A 168 0.17 -0.93 3.92
C VAL A 168 1.01 0.15 3.29
N LEU A 169 1.98 -0.21 2.45
CA LEU A 169 2.61 0.76 1.54
C LEU A 169 1.71 1.01 0.34
N ASN A 170 1.19 2.23 0.21
CA ASN A 170 0.27 2.56 -0.87
C ASN A 170 1.03 2.86 -2.16
N HIS A 171 0.54 2.26 -3.24
CA HIS A 171 0.92 2.51 -4.64
C HIS A 171 2.35 3.04 -4.85
N PRO A 172 3.41 2.32 -4.46
CA PRO A 172 4.78 2.86 -4.42
C PRO A 172 5.32 3.26 -5.79
N LEU A 173 4.76 2.73 -6.88
CA LEU A 173 5.07 3.16 -8.25
C LEU A 173 4.60 4.59 -8.56
N ARG A 174 3.65 5.17 -7.79
CA ARG A 174 3.21 6.58 -7.91
C ARG A 174 4.04 7.53 -7.03
N THR A 175 4.81 7.01 -6.08
CA THR A 175 5.60 7.81 -5.15
C THR A 175 6.92 8.23 -5.79
N HIS A 176 7.12 9.53 -6.01
CA HIS A 176 8.27 10.06 -6.76
C HIS A 176 9.65 9.72 -6.17
N THR A 177 9.74 9.54 -4.86
CA THR A 177 11.00 9.25 -4.15
C THR A 177 11.17 7.76 -3.82
N MET A 178 10.37 6.88 -4.42
CA MET A 178 10.56 5.43 -4.37
C MET A 178 11.62 4.94 -5.36
N SER A 179 12.39 3.97 -4.90
CA SER A 179 13.42 3.30 -5.67
C SER A 179 13.50 1.83 -5.24
N LYS A 180 14.08 0.98 -6.10
CA LYS A 180 14.36 -0.42 -5.77
C LYS A 180 15.14 -0.55 -4.46
N GLN A 181 16.19 0.25 -4.26
CA GLN A 181 16.98 0.25 -3.03
C GLN A 181 16.14 0.60 -1.79
N THR A 182 15.18 1.52 -1.93
CA THR A 182 14.26 1.84 -0.83
C THR A 182 13.37 0.64 -0.52
N MET A 183 12.79 -0.01 -1.53
CA MET A 183 11.98 -1.22 -1.35
C MET A 183 12.75 -2.39 -0.71
N GLN A 184 14.03 -2.51 -1.01
CA GLN A 184 14.90 -3.52 -0.39
C GLN A 184 15.20 -3.22 1.09
N SER A 185 15.11 -1.95 1.49
CA SER A 185 15.51 -1.47 2.81
C SER A 185 14.35 -1.35 3.80
N LEU A 186 13.17 -0.92 3.34
CA LEU A 186 12.03 -0.66 4.22
C LEU A 186 11.53 -1.96 4.85
N THR A 187 11.15 -1.89 6.13
CA THR A 187 10.57 -2.98 6.91
C THR A 187 9.35 -2.48 7.71
N GLY A 188 8.63 -3.38 8.37
CA GLY A 188 7.56 -3.03 9.32
C GLY A 188 6.17 -2.83 8.68
N TYR A 189 6.07 -2.84 7.36
CA TYR A 189 4.80 -2.94 6.64
C TYR A 189 4.47 -4.40 6.33
N GLN A 190 3.19 -4.76 6.44
CA GLN A 190 2.73 -6.14 6.23
C GLN A 190 2.20 -6.35 4.80
N ILE A 191 1.75 -5.27 4.17
CA ILE A 191 1.09 -5.34 2.86
C ILE A 191 1.63 -4.24 1.94
N ILE A 192 1.71 -4.53 0.65
CA ILE A 192 1.98 -3.54 -0.39
C ILE A 192 0.80 -3.46 -1.36
N GLU A 193 0.42 -2.24 -1.71
CA GLU A 193 -0.57 -2.02 -2.75
C GLU A 193 0.07 -2.12 -4.14
N LEU A 194 -0.54 -2.92 -5.01
CA LEU A 194 0.01 -3.35 -6.29
C LEU A 194 -0.28 -2.37 -7.44
N ASP A 195 -1.38 -2.63 -8.16
CA ASP A 195 -1.72 -1.92 -9.38
C ASP A 195 -2.14 -0.49 -9.06
N SER A 196 -1.29 0.45 -9.44
CA SER A 196 -1.55 1.89 -9.36
C SER A 196 -1.77 2.54 -10.74
N GLY A 197 -2.08 1.73 -11.75
CA GLY A 197 -2.24 2.14 -13.14
C GLY A 197 -0.94 2.19 -13.94
N HIS A 198 0.22 1.95 -13.31
CA HIS A 198 1.55 2.03 -13.94
C HIS A 198 2.05 0.68 -14.45
N SER A 199 1.87 -0.38 -13.66
CA SER A 199 2.32 -1.73 -14.01
C SER A 199 1.35 -2.75 -13.42
N THR A 200 1.16 -3.86 -14.14
CA THR A 200 0.51 -5.08 -13.63
C THR A 200 1.52 -6.14 -13.20
N GLU A 201 2.80 -5.86 -13.40
CA GLU A 201 3.92 -6.76 -13.12
C GLU A 201 4.40 -6.66 -11.66
N ASN A 202 4.19 -5.50 -11.03
CA ASN A 202 4.44 -5.25 -9.61
C ASN A 202 5.90 -5.42 -9.19
N GLU A 203 6.81 -4.84 -9.99
CA GLU A 203 8.26 -5.01 -9.88
C GLU A 203 8.78 -4.58 -8.50
N TYR A 204 8.25 -3.51 -7.91
CA TYR A 204 8.65 -3.06 -6.56
C TYR A 204 8.27 -4.04 -5.45
N TRP A 205 7.19 -4.81 -5.63
CA TRP A 205 6.86 -5.87 -4.68
C TRP A 205 7.87 -7.00 -4.78
N ASP A 206 8.24 -7.41 -5.99
CA ASP A 206 9.26 -8.45 -6.17
C ASP A 206 10.65 -8.00 -5.70
N GLU A 207 11.02 -6.73 -5.85
CA GLU A 207 12.28 -6.20 -5.31
C GLU A 207 12.32 -6.26 -3.78
N ALA A 208 11.20 -5.99 -3.10
CA ALA A 208 11.08 -6.15 -1.65
C ALA A 208 11.17 -7.63 -1.25
N LEU A 209 10.40 -8.50 -1.89
CA LEU A 209 10.41 -9.95 -1.62
C LEU A 209 11.82 -10.55 -1.85
N SER A 210 12.51 -10.14 -2.91
CA SER A 210 13.87 -10.61 -3.21
C SER A 210 14.89 -10.17 -2.16
N ALA A 211 14.65 -9.05 -1.46
CA ALA A 211 15.47 -8.61 -0.34
C ALA A 211 15.18 -9.31 0.99
N GLY A 212 14.21 -10.23 0.98
CA GLY A 212 13.67 -10.89 2.16
C GLY A 212 12.74 -10.00 2.98
N GLN A 213 12.15 -8.97 2.37
CA GLN A 213 11.08 -8.18 2.98
C GLN A 213 9.75 -8.83 2.63
N TYR A 214 9.28 -9.74 3.49
CA TYR A 214 8.03 -10.43 3.22
C TYR A 214 6.86 -9.47 3.40
N SER A 215 6.01 -9.39 2.39
CA SER A 215 4.73 -8.68 2.49
C SER A 215 3.69 -9.38 1.63
N PHE A 216 2.45 -9.32 2.09
CA PHE A 216 1.31 -9.66 1.25
C PHE A 216 1.03 -8.54 0.25
N ALA A 217 0.16 -8.81 -0.71
CA ALA A 217 -0.29 -7.85 -1.70
C ALA A 217 -1.70 -7.36 -1.41
N MET A 218 -2.06 -6.16 -1.87
CA MET A 218 -3.45 -5.76 -2.05
C MET A 218 -3.63 -4.94 -3.32
N ALA A 219 -4.86 -4.88 -3.86
CA ALA A 219 -5.21 -3.96 -4.92
C ALA A 219 -6.50 -3.23 -4.56
N ASN A 220 -6.47 -1.91 -4.57
CA ASN A 220 -7.62 -1.07 -4.24
C ASN A 220 -7.79 0.06 -5.24
N ASP A 221 -8.99 0.63 -5.29
CA ASP A 221 -9.33 1.64 -6.29
C ASP A 221 -8.67 3.01 -6.03
N ASP A 222 -8.29 3.31 -4.79
CA ASP A 222 -7.96 4.69 -4.36
C ASP A 222 -9.12 5.64 -4.74
N LEU A 223 -10.32 5.22 -4.33
CA LEU A 223 -11.57 5.69 -4.92
C LEU A 223 -11.95 7.07 -4.40
N HIS A 224 -11.98 8.06 -5.30
CA HIS A 224 -12.47 9.42 -5.00
C HIS A 224 -13.79 9.78 -5.71
N TYR A 225 -14.08 9.10 -6.82
CA TYR A 225 -15.19 9.42 -7.72
C TYR A 225 -16.00 8.16 -8.04
N PRO A 226 -16.89 7.72 -7.13
CA PRO A 226 -17.71 6.53 -7.33
C PRO A 226 -18.71 6.64 -8.51
N ASP A 227 -18.96 7.85 -8.99
CA ASP A 227 -19.76 8.16 -10.19
C ASP A 227 -18.99 8.06 -11.52
N ARG A 228 -17.69 7.72 -11.49
CA ARG A 228 -16.86 7.56 -12.68
C ARG A 228 -16.53 6.09 -12.89
N SER A 229 -17.01 5.52 -14.00
CA SER A 229 -16.81 4.10 -14.33
C SER A 229 -15.35 3.67 -14.26
N HIS A 230 -14.44 4.50 -14.78
CA HIS A 230 -13.02 4.20 -14.84
C HIS A 230 -12.31 4.29 -13.48
N CYS A 231 -12.98 4.80 -12.43
CA CYS A 231 -12.46 4.92 -11.07
C CYS A 231 -12.96 3.81 -10.15
N ILE A 232 -14.24 3.43 -10.23
CA ILE A 232 -14.87 2.46 -9.32
C ILE A 232 -14.81 1.02 -9.82
N ALA A 233 -14.64 0.09 -8.88
CA ALA A 233 -14.65 -1.35 -9.10
C ALA A 233 -13.64 -1.80 -10.16
N ARG A 234 -12.43 -1.22 -10.10
CA ARG A 234 -11.31 -1.53 -10.99
C ARG A 234 -10.27 -2.40 -10.31
N ARG A 235 -10.23 -2.40 -8.98
CA ARG A 235 -9.32 -3.17 -8.14
C ARG A 235 -10.05 -3.64 -6.88
N CYS A 236 -9.76 -4.85 -6.46
CA CYS A 236 -10.35 -5.41 -5.26
C CYS A 236 -9.51 -6.55 -4.70
N ASN A 237 -9.92 -7.00 -3.52
CA ASN A 237 -9.35 -8.15 -2.85
C ASN A 237 -10.47 -9.17 -2.58
N PHE A 238 -10.14 -10.44 -2.59
CA PHE A 238 -11.04 -11.55 -2.33
C PHE A 238 -10.54 -12.32 -1.12
N LEU A 239 -11.19 -12.13 0.01
CA LEU A 239 -10.79 -12.63 1.32
C LEU A 239 -11.56 -13.90 1.68
N GLN A 240 -10.90 -14.81 2.39
CA GLN A 240 -11.59 -15.91 3.04
C GLN A 240 -11.56 -15.71 4.56
N MET A 241 -12.73 -15.39 5.10
CA MET A 241 -12.91 -15.05 6.51
C MET A 241 -14.36 -15.39 6.93
N PRO A 242 -14.61 -15.66 8.22
CA PRO A 242 -15.92 -16.12 8.68
C PRO A 242 -16.95 -15.00 8.84
N SER A 243 -16.52 -13.75 9.05
CA SER A 243 -17.41 -12.58 9.16
C SER A 243 -16.72 -11.30 8.69
N GLY A 244 -17.49 -10.20 8.61
CA GLY A 244 -16.98 -8.85 8.30
C GLY A 244 -16.44 -8.07 9.49
N SER A 245 -16.26 -8.70 10.66
CA SER A 245 -15.67 -8.05 11.83
C SER A 245 -14.22 -7.65 11.56
N TYR A 246 -13.74 -6.61 12.25
CA TYR A 246 -12.37 -6.16 12.10
C TYR A 246 -11.36 -7.25 12.50
N GLU A 247 -11.61 -8.00 13.56
CA GLU A 247 -10.75 -9.08 14.02
C GLU A 247 -10.57 -10.17 12.95
N ASP A 248 -11.65 -10.55 12.26
CA ASP A 248 -11.59 -11.54 11.19
C ASP A 248 -10.89 -10.99 9.94
N ILE A 249 -11.12 -9.72 9.59
CA ILE A 249 -10.41 -9.03 8.50
C ILE A 249 -8.91 -8.98 8.83
N ARG A 250 -8.55 -8.54 10.03
CA ARG A 250 -7.17 -8.44 10.52
C ARG A 250 -6.47 -9.80 10.49
N ALA A 251 -7.12 -10.84 11.00
CA ALA A 251 -6.59 -12.20 10.97
C ALA A 251 -6.40 -12.70 9.52
N CYS A 252 -7.35 -12.44 8.62
CA CYS A 252 -7.25 -12.82 7.21
C CYS A 252 -6.10 -12.09 6.50
N LEU A 253 -5.98 -10.77 6.70
CA LEU A 253 -4.95 -9.94 6.10
C LEU A 253 -3.54 -10.28 6.61
N LEU A 254 -3.39 -10.60 7.90
CA LEU A 254 -2.11 -11.03 8.49
C LEU A 254 -1.78 -12.51 8.20
N GLY A 255 -2.80 -13.35 7.92
CA GLY A 255 -2.63 -14.75 7.55
C GLY A 255 -2.35 -14.97 6.06
N GLY A 256 -2.81 -14.06 5.21
CA GLY A 256 -2.57 -14.10 3.76
C GLY A 256 -3.59 -14.90 2.95
N CYS A 257 -4.68 -15.39 3.57
CA CYS A 257 -5.67 -16.24 2.89
C CYS A 257 -6.66 -15.41 2.05
N TYR A 258 -6.11 -14.69 1.09
CA TYR A 258 -6.82 -13.80 0.17
C TYR A 258 -6.01 -13.61 -1.12
N TYR A 259 -6.62 -13.03 -2.15
CA TYR A 259 -5.92 -12.64 -3.38
C TYR A 259 -6.42 -11.28 -3.87
N SER A 260 -5.64 -10.66 -4.75
CA SER A 260 -5.96 -9.34 -5.32
C SER A 260 -6.29 -9.45 -6.79
N MET A 261 -7.12 -8.54 -7.28
CA MET A 261 -7.55 -8.51 -8.66
C MET A 261 -7.60 -7.10 -9.24
N ARG A 262 -7.13 -6.95 -10.48
CA ARG A 262 -7.49 -5.84 -11.37
C ARG A 262 -8.62 -6.28 -12.30
N ILE A 263 -9.54 -5.36 -12.52
CA ILE A 263 -10.74 -5.52 -13.34
C ILE A 263 -10.72 -4.43 -14.44
N PRO A 264 -11.06 -4.74 -15.69
CA PRO A 264 -11.25 -3.77 -16.78
C PRO A 264 -12.36 -2.75 -16.48
N ASP A 265 -12.37 -1.60 -17.19
CA ASP A 265 -13.54 -0.71 -17.15
C ASP A 265 -14.60 -1.29 -18.09
N TYR A 266 -15.31 -2.30 -17.59
CA TYR A 266 -16.36 -2.94 -18.36
C TYR A 266 -17.41 -1.93 -18.83
N GLY A 267 -17.76 -2.01 -20.12
CA GLY A 267 -18.71 -1.10 -20.74
C GLY A 267 -18.20 0.33 -20.99
N ARG A 268 -17.04 0.73 -20.42
CA ARG A 268 -16.43 2.07 -20.61
C ARG A 268 -17.41 3.23 -20.43
N GLY A 269 -18.18 3.18 -19.33
CA GLY A 269 -19.25 4.16 -19.04
C GLY A 269 -20.67 3.59 -19.17
N ASP A 270 -20.85 2.44 -19.83
CA ASP A 270 -22.09 1.69 -19.73
C ASP A 270 -22.18 0.97 -18.37
N TRP A 271 -22.93 1.56 -17.45
CA TRP A 271 -23.14 1.03 -16.11
C TRP A 271 -23.82 -0.33 -16.09
N SER A 272 -24.75 -0.60 -17.01
CA SER A 272 -25.47 -1.88 -17.05
C SER A 272 -24.48 -3.02 -17.33
N VAL A 273 -23.63 -2.81 -18.34
CA VAL A 273 -22.54 -3.74 -18.68
C VAL A 273 -21.56 -3.86 -17.52
N LYS A 274 -21.16 -2.75 -16.89
CA LYS A 274 -20.22 -2.77 -15.77
C LYS A 274 -20.74 -3.58 -14.57
N TYR A 275 -22.00 -3.39 -14.19
CA TYR A 275 -22.63 -4.14 -13.09
C TYR A 275 -22.76 -5.62 -13.41
N GLU A 276 -23.20 -5.96 -14.62
CA GLU A 276 -23.37 -7.35 -15.04
C GLU A 276 -22.03 -8.10 -15.04
N ARG A 277 -21.01 -7.52 -15.65
CA ARG A 277 -19.68 -8.12 -15.76
C ARG A 277 -18.99 -8.26 -14.40
N ASN A 278 -19.14 -7.28 -13.51
CA ASN A 278 -18.59 -7.37 -12.14
C ASN A 278 -19.19 -8.49 -11.29
N ARG A 279 -20.38 -9.02 -11.63
CA ARG A 279 -20.99 -10.17 -10.94
C ARG A 279 -20.48 -11.52 -11.45
N ARG A 280 -19.70 -11.53 -12.53
CA ARG A 280 -19.22 -12.74 -13.22
C ARG A 280 -17.70 -12.74 -13.38
N LEU A 281 -16.99 -12.21 -12.37
CA LEU A 281 -15.54 -12.17 -12.37
C LEU A 281 -14.96 -13.58 -12.29
N PRO A 282 -13.80 -13.84 -12.94
CA PRO A 282 -13.06 -15.06 -12.68
C PRO A 282 -12.58 -15.09 -11.22
N TYR A 283 -12.33 -16.28 -10.69
CA TYR A 283 -11.87 -16.43 -9.30
C TYR A 283 -10.95 -17.64 -9.13
N ILE A 284 -10.18 -17.65 -8.04
CA ILE A 284 -9.37 -18.80 -7.66
C ILE A 284 -10.29 -19.88 -7.08
N LYS A 285 -10.38 -21.05 -7.72
CA LYS A 285 -11.13 -22.21 -7.21
C LYS A 285 -10.36 -22.93 -6.10
N ASN A 286 -9.05 -23.08 -6.28
CA ASN A 286 -8.19 -23.74 -5.32
C ASN A 286 -6.77 -23.17 -5.41
N ILE A 287 -6.07 -23.10 -4.29
CA ILE A 287 -4.69 -22.64 -4.22
C ILE A 287 -4.06 -23.17 -2.93
N GLY A 288 -2.78 -23.52 -2.99
CA GLY A 288 -2.08 -23.98 -1.80
C GLY A 288 -0.75 -24.64 -2.10
N LEU A 289 -0.30 -25.41 -1.11
CA LEU A 289 0.96 -26.14 -1.11
C LEU A 289 0.69 -27.61 -0.78
N GLN A 290 1.25 -28.54 -1.56
CA GLN A 290 1.20 -29.97 -1.29
C GLN A 290 2.55 -30.62 -1.65
N GLY A 291 3.24 -31.20 -0.67
CA GLY A 291 4.47 -31.96 -0.92
C GLY A 291 5.62 -31.15 -1.54
N GLY A 292 5.67 -29.84 -1.31
CA GLY A 292 6.65 -28.92 -1.93
C GLY A 292 6.17 -28.29 -3.24
N ASP A 293 5.06 -28.77 -3.80
CA ASP A 293 4.44 -28.20 -5.00
C ASP A 293 3.40 -27.15 -4.60
N ILE A 294 3.60 -25.92 -5.08
CA ILE A 294 2.57 -24.89 -5.04
C ILE A 294 1.64 -25.07 -6.24
N PHE A 295 0.35 -24.81 -6.06
CA PHE A 295 -0.62 -24.98 -7.13
C PHE A 295 -1.70 -23.90 -7.09
N ILE A 296 -2.32 -23.66 -8.24
CA ILE A 296 -3.50 -22.82 -8.41
C ILE A 296 -4.46 -23.47 -9.42
N SER A 297 -5.76 -23.34 -9.17
CA SER A 297 -6.82 -23.59 -10.13
C SER A 297 -7.85 -22.46 -10.15
N LEU A 298 -8.44 -22.21 -11.31
CA LEU A 298 -9.22 -21.04 -11.63
C LEU A 298 -10.65 -21.42 -12.03
N SER A 299 -11.56 -20.46 -11.95
CA SER A 299 -12.96 -20.64 -12.33
C SER A 299 -13.15 -20.96 -13.81
N GLN A 300 -12.24 -20.46 -14.64
CA GLN A 300 -12.20 -20.60 -16.09
C GLN A 300 -10.75 -20.50 -16.57
N PRO A 301 -10.46 -20.91 -17.82
CA PRO A 301 -9.13 -20.74 -18.40
C PRO A 301 -8.69 -19.27 -18.42
N ALA A 302 -7.46 -19.03 -17.99
CA ALA A 302 -6.73 -17.78 -18.18
C ALA A 302 -5.90 -17.87 -19.46
N ASP A 303 -5.65 -16.74 -20.11
CA ASP A 303 -4.74 -16.64 -21.27
C ASP A 303 -3.34 -17.11 -20.88
N SER A 304 -2.91 -16.71 -19.68
CA SER A 304 -1.72 -17.26 -19.05
C SER A 304 -1.79 -17.25 -17.53
N VAL A 305 -1.15 -18.24 -16.93
CA VAL A 305 -0.84 -18.30 -15.51
C VAL A 305 0.68 -18.32 -15.38
N LYS A 306 1.25 -17.34 -14.69
CA LYS A 306 2.70 -17.14 -14.53
C LYS A 306 3.10 -17.38 -13.08
N VAL A 307 4.22 -18.06 -12.88
CA VAL A 307 4.91 -18.14 -11.59
C VAL A 307 6.09 -17.18 -11.61
N THR A 308 6.07 -16.18 -10.74
CA THR A 308 7.16 -15.21 -10.56
C THR A 308 7.93 -15.53 -9.29
N GLY A 309 9.26 -15.52 -9.36
CA GLY A 309 10.18 -15.64 -8.22
C GLY A 309 11.15 -14.47 -8.12
N GLU A 310 12.30 -14.72 -7.50
CA GLU A 310 13.32 -13.72 -7.18
C GLU A 310 13.70 -12.83 -8.38
N HIS A 311 13.89 -11.54 -8.11
CA HIS A 311 14.20 -10.48 -9.06
C HIS A 311 13.23 -10.39 -10.24
N HIS A 312 11.93 -10.64 -9.97
CA HIS A 312 10.87 -10.63 -10.97
C HIS A 312 11.07 -11.69 -12.07
N THR A 313 11.79 -12.78 -11.77
CA THR A 313 12.08 -13.85 -12.74
C THR A 313 10.86 -14.72 -12.98
N THR A 314 10.56 -15.04 -14.25
CA THR A 314 9.54 -16.04 -14.59
C THR A 314 10.08 -17.44 -14.36
N LEU A 315 9.53 -18.15 -13.38
CA LEU A 315 9.92 -19.52 -13.04
C LEU A 315 9.17 -20.56 -13.88
N ALA A 316 7.91 -20.29 -14.19
CA ALA A 316 7.06 -21.13 -15.03
C ALA A 316 5.92 -20.30 -15.63
N ILE A 317 5.37 -20.77 -16.74
CA ILE A 317 4.18 -20.19 -17.37
C ILE A 317 3.36 -21.29 -18.05
N GLY A 318 2.04 -21.26 -17.82
CA GLY A 318 1.05 -22.03 -18.56
C GLY A 318 0.20 -21.09 -19.41
N TYR A 319 -0.18 -21.50 -20.61
CA TYR A 319 -1.03 -20.72 -21.51
C TYR A 319 -2.38 -21.39 -21.71
N ASN A 320 -3.44 -20.60 -21.87
CA ASN A 320 -4.81 -21.07 -22.11
C ASN A 320 -5.22 -22.20 -21.14
N THR A 321 -4.94 -21.99 -19.86
CA THR A 321 -5.10 -23.01 -18.81
C THR A 321 -5.89 -22.45 -17.63
N ASP A 322 -6.65 -23.29 -16.96
CA ASP A 322 -7.32 -22.96 -15.71
C ASP A 322 -6.52 -23.41 -14.48
N SER A 323 -5.36 -24.04 -14.67
CA SER A 323 -4.55 -24.58 -13.57
C SER A 323 -3.06 -24.56 -13.89
N LEU A 324 -2.26 -24.42 -12.83
CA LEU A 324 -0.80 -24.52 -12.89
C LEU A 324 -0.25 -25.02 -11.55
N GLY A 325 0.76 -25.89 -11.61
CA GLY A 325 1.55 -26.31 -10.47
C GLY A 325 3.02 -25.98 -10.68
N TYR A 326 3.76 -25.80 -9.58
CA TYR A 326 5.21 -25.56 -9.60
C TYR A 326 5.88 -26.10 -8.33
N THR A 327 6.93 -26.89 -8.49
CA THR A 327 7.76 -27.34 -7.37
C THR A 327 8.69 -26.21 -6.93
N LEU A 328 8.50 -25.70 -5.70
CA LEU A 328 9.37 -24.64 -5.16
C LEU A 328 10.74 -25.24 -4.80
N LYS A 329 11.77 -24.97 -5.61
CA LYS A 329 13.10 -25.56 -5.43
C LYS A 329 13.77 -25.00 -4.19
N ALA A 330 14.75 -25.74 -3.66
CA ALA A 330 15.59 -25.28 -2.54
C ALA A 330 16.23 -23.91 -2.79
N SER A 331 16.52 -23.59 -4.05
CA SER A 331 17.10 -22.32 -4.48
C SER A 331 16.09 -21.19 -4.67
N ASP A 332 14.79 -21.46 -4.66
CA ASP A 332 13.76 -20.45 -4.91
C ASP A 332 13.35 -19.85 -3.55
N PRO A 333 13.68 -18.56 -3.27
CA PRO A 333 13.34 -17.95 -1.99
C PRO A 333 11.83 -17.79 -1.82
N TYR A 334 11.13 -17.47 -2.91
CA TYR A 334 9.68 -17.37 -2.96
C TYR A 334 9.16 -17.62 -4.38
N ALA A 335 7.86 -17.86 -4.47
CA ALA A 335 7.13 -17.83 -5.72
C ALA A 335 5.68 -17.33 -5.53
N ARG A 336 5.14 -16.65 -6.53
CA ARG A 336 3.73 -16.19 -6.54
C ARG A 336 3.10 -16.40 -7.91
N PHE A 337 1.78 -16.60 -7.92
CA PHE A 337 1.02 -16.74 -9.15
C PHE A 337 0.47 -15.39 -9.62
N THR A 338 0.53 -15.15 -10.92
CA THR A 338 -0.28 -14.14 -11.61
C THR A 338 -1.09 -14.81 -12.71
N ALA A 339 -2.40 -14.64 -12.75
CA ALA A 339 -3.24 -15.10 -13.85
C ALA A 339 -3.78 -13.91 -14.65
N TYR A 340 -3.62 -13.97 -15.98
CA TYR A 340 -4.09 -12.95 -16.92
C TYR A 340 -5.24 -13.53 -17.75
N PHE A 341 -6.38 -12.85 -17.77
CA PHE A 341 -7.58 -13.30 -18.51
C PHE A 341 -7.77 -12.51 -19.81
N ALA A 342 -8.41 -13.14 -20.79
CA ALA A 342 -8.69 -12.58 -22.12
C ALA A 342 -9.35 -11.19 -22.11
N ASP A 343 -10.27 -10.97 -21.17
CA ASP A 343 -11.02 -9.73 -21.07
C ASP A 343 -10.24 -8.63 -20.32
N GLY A 344 -9.09 -8.96 -19.75
CA GLY A 344 -8.14 -8.03 -19.15
C GLY A 344 -8.13 -8.04 -17.61
N GLU A 345 -8.85 -8.94 -16.95
CA GLU A 345 -8.63 -9.18 -15.53
C GLU A 345 -7.24 -9.74 -15.26
N VAL A 346 -6.69 -9.36 -14.11
CA VAL A 346 -5.44 -9.91 -13.59
C VAL A 346 -5.65 -10.30 -12.15
N VAL A 347 -5.31 -11.54 -11.81
CA VAL A 347 -5.32 -12.05 -10.43
C VAL A 347 -3.88 -12.19 -9.94
N TRP A 348 -3.61 -11.73 -8.72
CA TRP A 348 -2.34 -11.91 -8.04
C TRP A 348 -2.55 -12.70 -6.74
N SER A 349 -1.84 -13.82 -6.60
CA SER A 349 -1.77 -14.53 -5.32
C SER A 349 -0.76 -13.86 -4.39
N ASN A 350 -0.92 -14.09 -3.09
CA ASN A 350 0.14 -13.90 -2.11
C ASN A 350 1.29 -14.90 -2.36
N PRO A 351 2.53 -14.55 -1.96
CA PRO A 351 3.71 -15.36 -2.21
C PRO A 351 3.79 -16.55 -1.25
N PHE A 352 4.21 -17.68 -1.79
CA PHE A 352 4.76 -18.78 -1.01
C PHE A 352 6.24 -18.49 -0.82
N ALA A 353 6.76 -18.53 0.40
CA ALA A 353 8.15 -18.19 0.68
C ALA A 353 8.80 -19.18 1.63
N ARG A 354 10.11 -19.35 1.47
CA ARG A 354 10.92 -20.15 2.38
C ARG A 354 11.01 -19.47 3.74
N TYR A 355 11.00 -20.27 4.78
CA TYR A 355 11.27 -19.82 6.14
C TYR A 355 11.75 -20.99 6.98
N ASP A 356 12.19 -20.68 8.19
CA ASP A 356 12.55 -21.65 9.21
C ASP A 356 11.43 -21.68 10.25
N ALA A 357 10.62 -22.73 10.22
CA ALA A 357 9.46 -22.87 11.10
C ALA A 357 9.85 -23.19 12.56
N GLU A 358 11.09 -23.61 12.82
CA GLU A 358 11.58 -23.83 14.19
C GLU A 358 11.82 -22.49 14.91
N HIS A 359 12.22 -21.46 14.16
CA HIS A 359 12.58 -20.15 14.71
C HIS A 359 11.52 -19.07 14.49
N ASN A 360 10.70 -19.16 13.44
CA ASN A 360 9.70 -18.15 13.10
C ASN A 360 8.35 -18.76 12.75
N ALA A 361 7.26 -18.10 13.13
CA ALA A 361 5.91 -18.55 12.76
C ALA A 361 5.57 -18.29 11.28
N SER A 362 6.26 -17.36 10.63
CA SER A 362 6.07 -16.98 9.23
C SER A 362 7.33 -16.27 8.70
N PRO A 363 7.45 -16.06 7.37
CA PRO A 363 8.53 -15.27 6.77
C PRO A 363 8.41 -13.76 7.04
N LEU A 364 7.29 -13.30 7.60
CA LEU A 364 7.08 -11.90 7.98
C LEU A 364 7.88 -11.60 9.26
N VAL A 365 9.10 -11.10 9.06
CA VAL A 365 9.99 -10.69 10.14
C VAL A 365 10.27 -9.20 10.04
N VAL A 366 9.93 -8.44 11.09
CA VAL A 366 10.31 -7.03 11.20
C VAL A 366 11.78 -6.96 11.60
N ARG A 367 12.64 -6.56 10.66
CA ARG A 367 14.08 -6.40 10.93
C ARG A 367 14.31 -5.05 11.60
N GLU A 368 14.81 -5.06 12.83
CA GLU A 368 15.22 -3.82 13.49
C GLU A 368 16.39 -3.15 12.75
N HIS A 369 16.26 -1.84 12.53
CA HIS A 369 17.33 -1.04 11.96
C HIS A 369 18.15 -0.34 13.05
N ARG A 370 19.48 -0.42 12.97
CA ARG A 370 20.34 0.27 13.94
C ARG A 370 20.37 1.75 13.64
N VAL A 371 20.13 2.58 14.66
CA VAL A 371 20.28 4.04 14.54
C VAL A 371 21.77 4.40 14.51
N ASP A 372 22.19 5.13 13.48
CA ASP A 372 23.48 5.80 13.47
C ASP A 372 23.40 7.06 14.35
N ILE A 373 23.77 6.91 15.62
CA ILE A 373 23.64 7.99 16.62
C ILE A 373 24.39 9.25 16.18
N LEU A 374 25.61 9.11 15.68
CA LEU A 374 26.42 10.27 15.29
C LEU A 374 25.80 10.98 14.10
N LEU A 375 25.44 10.24 13.04
CA LEU A 375 24.84 10.84 11.86
C LEU A 375 23.46 11.43 12.15
N THR A 376 22.69 10.81 13.04
CA THR A 376 21.41 11.34 13.54
C THR A 376 21.59 12.68 14.23
N ILE A 377 22.56 12.79 15.16
CA ILE A 377 22.85 14.04 15.86
C ILE A 377 23.30 15.12 14.85
N LEU A 378 24.23 14.80 13.96
CA LEU A 378 24.74 15.74 12.97
C LEU A 378 23.64 16.22 12.01
N PHE A 379 22.79 15.31 11.53
CA PHE A 379 21.68 15.63 10.64
C PHE A 379 20.66 16.55 11.33
N ASN A 380 20.24 16.22 12.55
CA ASN A 380 19.27 17.05 13.27
C ASN A 380 19.86 18.40 13.72
N LEU A 381 21.17 18.47 14.04
CA LEU A 381 21.86 19.75 14.27
C LEU A 381 21.93 20.61 13.01
N LEU A 382 22.14 20.00 11.84
CA LEU A 382 22.10 20.71 10.56
C LEU A 382 20.70 21.30 10.32
N LEU A 383 19.63 20.52 10.53
CA LEU A 383 18.25 21.03 10.43
C LEU A 383 17.99 22.19 11.38
N ALA A 384 18.45 22.08 12.64
CA ALA A 384 18.33 23.16 13.62
C ALA A 384 19.09 24.43 13.19
N ALA A 385 20.30 24.28 12.66
CA ALA A 385 21.09 25.40 12.12
C ALA A 385 20.40 26.07 10.92
N LEU A 386 19.81 25.29 10.01
CA LEU A 386 19.03 25.79 8.88
C LEU A 386 17.79 26.56 9.36
N CYS A 387 17.04 26.04 10.33
CA CYS A 387 15.94 26.76 10.96
C CYS A 387 16.39 28.10 11.58
N GLY A 388 17.50 28.10 12.34
CA GLY A 388 18.08 29.31 12.91
C GLY A 388 18.49 30.34 11.85
N GLY A 389 19.08 29.87 10.74
CA GLY A 389 19.41 30.69 9.58
C GLY A 389 18.16 31.33 8.94
N CYS A 390 17.09 30.56 8.74
CA CYS A 390 15.82 31.07 8.21
C CYS A 390 15.23 32.17 9.11
N ILE A 391 15.21 31.94 10.43
CA ILE A 391 14.69 32.92 11.41
C ILE A 391 15.53 34.20 11.39
N ALA A 392 16.86 34.08 11.35
CA ALA A 392 17.76 35.24 11.26
C ALA A 392 17.52 36.04 9.97
N LEU A 393 17.38 35.37 8.82
CA LEU A 393 17.09 36.01 7.54
C LEU A 393 15.73 36.72 7.54
N LEU A 394 14.70 36.09 8.10
CA LEU A 394 13.38 36.71 8.28
C LEU A 394 13.50 37.99 9.11
N TYR A 395 14.23 37.95 10.24
CA TYR A 395 14.49 39.14 11.05
C TYR A 395 15.16 40.26 10.25
N TYR A 396 16.17 39.95 9.42
CA TYR A 396 16.83 40.95 8.58
C TYR A 396 15.95 41.54 7.47
N ILE A 397 15.03 40.74 6.88
CA ILE A 397 14.09 41.19 5.84
C ILE A 397 13.15 42.29 6.37
N TYR A 398 12.72 42.19 7.62
CA TYR A 398 11.76 43.11 8.24
C TYR A 398 12.40 44.21 9.10
N LYS A 399 13.68 44.06 9.49
CA LYS A 399 14.45 45.12 10.15
C LYS A 399 14.87 46.24 9.19
N ARG A 400 15.06 45.93 7.90
CA ARG A 400 15.34 46.89 6.82
C ARG A 400 14.07 47.27 6.09
#